data_AF-C9ZDT8-F1
#
_entry.id   AF-C9ZDT8-F1
#
_cell.length_a   1.000
_cell.length_b   1.000
_cell.length_c   1.000
_cell.angle_alpha   90.00
_cell.angle_beta   90.00
_cell.angle_gamma   90.00
#
_symmetry.space_group_name_H-M   'P 1'
#
loop_
_entity.id
_entity.type
_entity.pdbx_description
1 polymer ?
#
loop_
_entity_poly.entity_id
_entity_poly.type
_entity_poly.pdbx_seq_one_letter_code
_entity_poly.pdbx_strand_id
1 'polypeptide(L)' 'MDYPFIEVQARNTDGSRATVTFQLAGGDLPVSEADIVTALAERLAAVPGVTGVTATRHHVVQTDL' A
#
# COMPACT_ATOMS: atom_id res chain seq x y z
N MET A 1 -13.14 -3.47 16.41
CA MET A 1 -13.45 -3.38 14.95
C MET A 1 -12.17 -3.66 14.17
N ASP A 2 -12.19 -4.49 13.12
CA ASP A 2 -11.00 -4.73 12.27
C ASP A 2 -10.94 -3.67 11.16
N TYR A 3 -9.81 -2.98 11.06
CA TYR A 3 -9.57 -1.95 10.06
C TYR A 3 -8.37 -2.34 9.20
N PRO A 4 -8.58 -3.18 8.16
CA PRO A 4 -7.49 -3.56 7.27
C PRO A 4 -7.03 -2.36 6.46
N PHE A 5 -5.72 -2.17 6.38
CA PHE A 5 -5.09 -1.20 5.48
C PHE A 5 -3.91 -1.83 4.75
N ILE A 6 -3.53 -1.25 3.63
CA ILE A 6 -2.36 -1.67 2.87
C ILE A 6 -1.34 -0.55 2.87
N GLU A 7 -0.10 -0.93 3.14
CA GLU A 7 1.07 -0.10 2.97
C GLU A 7 1.79 -0.49 1.69
N VAL A 8 2.03 0.47 0.79
CA VAL A 8 2.94 0.31 -0.35
C VAL A 8 4.13 1.24 -0.13
N GLN A 9 5.31 0.64 -0.01
CA GLN A 9 6.57 1.33 0.27
C GLN A 9 7.49 1.26 -0.95
N ALA A 10 7.94 2.42 -1.42
CA ALA A 10 9.00 2.54 -2.41
C ALA A 10 10.33 2.90 -1.73
N ARG A 11 11.42 2.28 -2.20
CA ARG A 11 12.79 2.54 -1.72
C ARG A 11 13.64 3.08 -2.85
N ASN A 12 14.44 4.09 -2.56
CA ASN A 12 15.36 4.71 -3.51
C ASN A 12 16.81 4.30 -3.22
N THR A 13 17.71 4.47 -4.20
CA THR A 13 19.14 4.17 -4.11
C THR A 13 19.84 4.99 -3.01
N ASP A 14 19.37 6.20 -2.74
CA ASP A 14 19.87 7.08 -1.68
C ASP A 14 19.41 6.69 -0.26
N GLY A 15 18.62 5.61 -0.14
CA GLY A 15 18.07 5.12 1.12
C GLY A 15 16.78 5.82 1.55
N SER A 16 16.32 6.85 0.83
CA SER A 16 15.03 7.48 1.08
C SER A 16 13.86 6.54 0.79
N ARG A 17 12.72 6.80 1.44
CA ARG A 17 11.53 5.97 1.34
C ARG A 17 10.29 6.83 1.17
N ALA A 18 9.39 6.38 0.30
CA ALA A 18 8.04 6.91 0.19
C ALA A 18 7.06 5.81 0.60
N THR A 19 6.10 6.15 1.45
CA THR A 19 5.06 5.23 1.91
C THR A 19 3.70 5.78 1.50
N VAL A 20 2.87 4.93 0.90
CA VAL A 20 1.47 5.21 0.61
C VAL A 20 0.63 4.19 1.36
N THR A 21 -0.27 4.69 2.20
CA THR A 21 -1.20 3.87 2.96
C THR A 21 -2.61 4.13 2.47
N PHE A 22 -3.38 3.08 2.20
CA PHE A 22 -4.79 3.20 1.88
C PHE A 22 -5.62 2.18 2.64
N GLN A 23 -6.83 2.62 2.99
CA GLN A 23 -7.83 1.83 3.67
C GLN A 23 -9.00 1.62 2.73
N LEU A 24 -9.40 0.37 2.55
CA LEU A 24 -10.60 0.04 1.79
C LEU A 24 -11.79 0.19 2.73
N ALA A 25 -12.58 1.24 2.55
CA ALA A 25 -13.87 1.34 3.21
C ALA A 25 -14.81 0.27 2.65
N GLY A 26 -15.56 -0.42 3.52
CA GLY A 26 -16.45 -1.49 3.10
C GLY A 26 -17.47 -1.01 2.06
N GLY A 27 -17.46 -1.63 0.89
CA GLY A 27 -18.34 -1.34 -0.23
C GLY A 27 -17.88 -2.10 -1.48
N ASP A 28 -18.82 -2.39 -2.39
CA ASP A 28 -18.52 -3.09 -3.64
C ASP A 28 -17.85 -2.12 -4.62
N LEU A 29 -16.53 -1.99 -4.52
CA LEU A 29 -15.73 -1.37 -5.56
C LEU A 29 -15.61 -2.36 -6.73
N PRO A 30 -15.87 -1.96 -7.99
CA PRO A 30 -15.67 -2.84 -9.16
C PRO A 30 -14.19 -3.05 -9.51
N VAL A 31 -13.29 -2.83 -8.54
CA VAL A 31 -11.84 -2.92 -8.66
C VAL A 31 -11.33 -3.70 -7.45
N SER A 32 -10.50 -4.72 -7.70
CA SER A 32 -9.95 -5.52 -6.62
C SER A 32 -8.81 -4.79 -5.92
N GLU A 33 -8.57 -5.16 -4.66
CA GLU A 33 -7.41 -4.70 -3.90
C GLU A 33 -6.08 -4.97 -4.65
N ALA A 34 -5.95 -6.13 -5.27
CA ALA A 34 -4.76 -6.54 -5.98
C ALA A 34 -4.49 -5.64 -7.20
N ASP A 35 -5.54 -5.21 -7.89
CA ASP A 35 -5.42 -4.30 -9.04
C ASP A 35 -4.90 -2.92 -8.60
N ILE A 36 -5.40 -2.41 -7.47
CA ILE A 36 -4.94 -1.12 -6.90
C ILE A 36 -3.47 -1.20 -6.51
N VAL A 37 -3.08 -2.27 -5.80
CA VAL A 37 -1.69 -2.50 -5.40
C VAL A 37 -0.78 -2.59 -6.62
N THR A 38 -1.20 -3.31 -7.65
CA THR A 38 -0.43 -3.47 -8.90
C THR A 38 -0.22 -2.13 -9.59
N ALA A 39 -1.29 -1.37 -9.80
CA ALA A 39 -1.21 -0.06 -10.45
C ALA A 39 -0.31 0.93 -9.69
N LEU A 40 -0.38 0.93 -8.35
CA LEU A 40 0.47 1.79 -7.53
C LEU A 40 1.94 1.34 -7.56
N ALA A 41 2.18 0.03 -7.50
CA ALA A 41 3.53 -0.53 -7.56
C ALA A 41 4.21 -0.21 -8.90
N GLU A 42 3.50 -0.37 -10.02
CA GLU A 42 3.99 0.03 -11.35
C GLU A 42 4.32 1.52 -11.41
N ARG A 43 3.46 2.37 -10.86
CA ARG A 43 3.68 3.82 -10.88
C ARG A 43 4.89 4.24 -10.05
N LEU A 44 5.10 3.61 -8.90
CA LEU A 44 6.26 3.86 -8.03
C LEU A 44 7.55 3.30 -8.63
N ALA A 45 7.50 2.11 -9.23
CA ALA A 45 8.65 1.49 -9.89
C ALA A 45 9.14 2.30 -11.10
N ALA A 46 8.25 3.06 -11.75
CA ALA A 46 8.61 3.97 -12.85
C ALA A 46 9.33 5.26 -12.40
N VAL A 47 9.43 5.53 -11.09
CA VAL A 47 10.13 6.72 -10.58
C VAL A 47 11.65 6.49 -10.65
N PRO A 48 12.43 7.38 -11.29
CA PRO A 48 13.88 7.25 -11.36
C PRO A 48 14.52 7.13 -9.97
N GLY A 49 15.39 6.13 -9.79
CA GLY A 49 16.07 5.86 -8.53
C GLY A 49 15.34 4.86 -7.62
N VAL A 50 14.05 4.58 -7.85
CA VAL A 50 13.37 3.53 -7.09
C VAL A 50 13.97 2.16 -7.43
N THR A 51 14.43 1.46 -6.40
CA THR A 51 15.09 0.15 -6.50
C THR A 51 14.21 -0.99 -6.04
N GLY A 52 13.12 -0.69 -5.35
CA GLY A 52 12.18 -1.70 -4.89
C GLY A 52 10.87 -1.10 -4.42
N VAL A 53 9.80 -1.85 -4.67
CA VAL A 53 8.46 -1.55 -4.15
C VAL A 53 7.94 -2.78 -3.44
N THR A 54 7.42 -2.60 -2.23
CA THR A 54 6.84 -3.67 -1.41
C THR A 54 5.46 -3.27 -0.95
N ALA A 55 4.49 -4.18 -1.08
CA ALA A 55 3.15 -4.01 -0.54
C ALA A 55 2.95 -4.94 0.66
N THR A 56 2.35 -4.46 1.74
CA THR A 56 2.06 -5.24 2.94
C THR A 56 0.65 -4.93 3.42
N ARG A 57 -0.14 -5.99 3.63
CA ARG A 57 -1.48 -5.89 4.20
C ARG A 57 -1.38 -5.97 5.72
N HIS A 58 -1.99 -5.01 6.39
CA HIS A 58 -2.06 -4.94 7.85
C HIS A 58 -3.50 -5.15 8.32
N HIS A 59 -3.66 -5.86 9.43
CA HIS A 59 -4.91 -6.04 10.14
C HIS A 59 -4.78 -5.37 11.50
N VAL A 60 -5.63 -4.37 11.77
CA VAL A 60 -5.66 -3.66 13.05
C VAL A 60 -6.92 -4.06 13.79
N VAL A 61 -6.76 -4.86 14.83
CA VAL A 61 -7.84 -5.17 15.76
C VAL A 61 -7.89 -4.04 16.79
N GLN A 62 -8.86 -3.12 16.64
CA GLN A 62 -9.13 -2.18 17.72
C GLN A 62 -9.64 -2.97 18.93
N THR A 63 -8.85 -2.99 20.00
CA THR A 63 -9.23 -3.51 21.31
C THR A 63 -9.98 -2.39 22.04
N ASP A 64 -11.20 -2.67 22.47
CA ASP A 64 -12.00 -1.71 23.23
C ASP A 64 -11.28 -1.46 24.57
N LEU A 65 -10.96 -0.19 24.84
CA LEU A 65 -10.40 0.28 26.13
C LEU A 65 -11.53 0.55 27.13
#